data_AF-D7G0N4-F1
#
_entry.id   AF-D7G0N4-F1
#
_cell.length_a   1.000
_cell.length_b   1.000
_cell.length_c   1.000
_cell.angle_alpha   90.00
_cell.angle_beta   90.00
_cell.angle_gamma   90.00
#
_symmetry.space_group_name_H-M   'P 1'
#
loop_
_entity.id
_entity.type
_entity.pdbx_description
1 polymer ?
#
loop_
_entity_poly.entity_id
_entity_poly.type
_entity_poly.pdbx_seq_one_letter_code
_entity_poly.pdbx_strand_id
1 'polypeptide(L)'
;MENMTLPDDQRETVAKDVFWSQAQAQAREHDGIRQVLAALNRLWRPDAHSPADLTKSLSFCDRAFVGNPTCSSLKGRESVVMAGGTGGSQRWLNPHLHQAYDDIFQGRWEDWDPFKAGPRMRAAENAACSWGEDDTPSPPGSIGVGAPPQPFRPFHGFLSFGRWGEVGNVHVVPMMRVATAFTLLRPFMPDALEANATDGDWLCGAGDGPELSLSPKWHQPLMDALVRLPPLSPGDAVFYHTDIIHCEAGAINRDATSTPSSESSDPARAASGGRGDDDGIGQLHSSNFAGVQLSSLPICGANSSYVKAQREAFAAGGRPPAFTAAGPPGEAEVEEGAFLGRASRDQLTRGGRRAMGMGRFMKEHYNAALDEHHNLLDIPYSW
;
A
#
# COMPACT_ATOMS: atom_id res chain seq x y z
N MET A 1 21.77 1.56 36.23
CA MET A 1 20.80 1.63 35.12
C MET A 1 21.29 2.74 34.22
N GLU A 2 22.12 2.39 33.25
CA GLU A 2 22.55 3.35 32.23
C GLU A 2 21.34 3.67 31.36
N ASN A 3 21.01 4.96 31.24
CA ASN A 3 20.08 5.44 30.24
C ASN A 3 20.67 5.11 28.88
N MET A 4 20.20 4.00 28.30
CA MET A 4 20.56 3.58 26.96
C MET A 4 19.81 4.49 25.99
N THR A 5 20.36 5.67 25.77
CA THR A 5 19.89 6.59 24.73
C THR A 5 20.12 5.89 23.40
N LEU A 6 19.04 5.54 22.70
CA LEU A 6 19.12 4.94 21.37
C LEU A 6 19.94 5.89 20.45
N PRO A 7 20.88 5.37 19.66
CA PRO A 7 21.68 6.18 18.74
C PRO A 7 20.79 6.91 17.71
N ASP A 8 21.26 8.07 17.23
CA ASP A 8 20.46 9.02 16.44
C ASP A 8 19.96 8.46 15.09
N ASP A 9 20.56 7.37 14.59
CA ASP A 9 20.18 6.62 13.39
C ASP A 9 18.92 5.74 13.58
N GLN A 10 18.50 5.49 14.81
CA GLN A 10 17.29 4.71 15.13
C GLN A 10 16.02 5.59 15.23
N ARG A 11 16.14 6.91 15.05
CA ARG A 11 15.03 7.89 15.10
C ARG A 11 14.35 8.11 13.75
N GLU A 12 14.40 7.10 12.89
CA GLU A 12 13.91 7.20 11.53
C GLU A 12 12.43 6.81 11.37
N THR A 13 11.76 7.36 10.35
CA THR A 13 10.50 6.82 9.85
C THR A 13 10.83 5.55 9.09
N VAL A 14 10.70 4.43 9.80
CA VAL A 14 11.02 3.11 9.26
C VAL A 14 9.69 2.38 9.11
N ALA A 15 9.29 2.12 7.86
CA ALA A 15 8.40 1.01 7.60
C ALA A 15 9.08 -0.22 8.18
N LYS A 16 8.53 -0.76 9.27
CA LYS A 16 9.10 -1.93 9.91
C LYS A 16 8.59 -3.14 9.16
N ASP A 17 9.49 -4.03 8.73
CA ASP A 17 9.16 -5.34 8.16
C ASP A 17 8.56 -6.25 9.27
N VAL A 18 7.39 -5.84 9.76
CA VAL A 18 6.56 -6.50 10.76
C VAL A 18 5.15 -6.53 10.18
N PHE A 19 4.57 -7.72 10.12
CA PHE A 19 3.35 -8.06 9.41
C PHE A 19 2.32 -8.69 10.34
N TRP A 20 2.75 -9.43 11.37
CA TRP A 20 1.90 -10.32 12.16
C TRP A 20 1.75 -9.91 13.63
N SER A 21 2.00 -8.66 13.98
CA SER A 21 1.74 -8.21 15.37
C SER A 21 0.24 -8.30 15.72
N GLN A 22 -0.07 -8.48 17.01
CA GLN A 22 -1.46 -8.49 17.48
C GLN A 22 -2.21 -7.18 17.14
N ALA A 23 -1.54 -6.03 17.23
CA ALA A 23 -2.13 -4.74 16.87
C ALA A 23 -2.52 -4.68 15.39
N GLN A 24 -1.65 -5.16 14.49
CA GLN A 24 -1.98 -5.22 13.05
C GLN A 24 -3.11 -6.21 12.76
N ALA A 25 -3.11 -7.38 13.43
CA ALA A 25 -4.16 -8.37 13.28
C ALA A 25 -5.52 -7.81 13.72
N GLN A 26 -5.59 -7.20 14.91
CA GLN A 26 -6.80 -6.59 15.46
C GLN A 26 -7.31 -5.44 14.60
N ALA A 27 -6.42 -4.58 14.09
CA ALA A 27 -6.79 -3.50 13.18
C ALA A 27 -7.45 -4.01 11.90
N ARG A 28 -6.89 -5.07 11.27
CA ARG A 28 -7.39 -5.63 10.01
C ARG A 28 -8.70 -6.40 10.18
N GLU A 29 -8.90 -7.05 11.32
CA GLU A 29 -10.12 -7.82 11.57
C GLU A 29 -11.26 -7.01 12.17
N HIS A 30 -11.01 -5.76 12.57
CA HIS A 30 -12.03 -4.90 13.16
C HIS A 30 -13.22 -4.74 12.21
N ASP A 31 -14.43 -4.96 12.73
CA ASP A 31 -15.66 -4.97 11.92
C ASP A 31 -15.89 -3.66 11.16
N GLY A 32 -15.55 -2.52 11.78
CA GLY A 32 -15.63 -1.21 11.12
C GLY A 32 -14.73 -1.11 9.88
N ILE A 33 -13.48 -1.60 9.97
CA ILE A 33 -12.55 -1.59 8.84
C ILE A 33 -13.06 -2.51 7.74
N ARG A 34 -13.51 -3.72 8.08
CA ARG A 34 -14.05 -4.68 7.10
C ARG A 34 -15.27 -4.15 6.36
N GLN A 35 -16.16 -3.44 7.06
CA GLN A 35 -17.33 -2.80 6.45
C GLN A 35 -16.91 -1.70 5.47
N VAL A 36 -15.95 -0.85 5.84
CA VAL A 36 -15.42 0.19 4.95
C VAL A 36 -14.76 -0.42 3.70
N LEU A 37 -13.90 -1.43 3.86
CA LEU A 37 -13.25 -2.10 2.72
C LEU A 37 -14.28 -2.75 1.78
N ALA A 38 -15.31 -3.40 2.31
CA ALA A 38 -16.40 -3.95 1.50
C ALA A 38 -17.22 -2.86 0.79
N ALA A 39 -17.47 -1.71 1.45
CA ALA A 39 -18.14 -0.58 0.83
C ALA A 39 -17.31 0.02 -0.32
N LEU A 40 -16.01 0.17 -0.13
CA LEU A 40 -15.07 0.64 -1.16
C LEU A 40 -15.01 -0.31 -2.36
N ASN A 41 -14.93 -1.62 -2.11
CA ASN A 41 -14.94 -2.63 -3.18
C ASN A 41 -16.16 -2.49 -4.11
N ARG A 42 -17.33 -2.14 -3.57
CA ARG A 42 -18.58 -1.98 -4.35
C ARG A 42 -18.59 -0.79 -5.31
N LEU A 43 -17.58 0.10 -5.26
CA LEU A 43 -17.40 1.15 -6.26
C LEU A 43 -16.90 0.60 -7.61
N TRP A 44 -16.33 -0.60 -7.60
CA TRP A 44 -15.72 -1.24 -8.77
C TRP A 44 -16.72 -2.07 -9.59
N ARG A 45 -16.41 -2.26 -10.88
CA ARG A 45 -17.24 -3.02 -11.82
C ARG A 45 -16.46 -4.21 -12.40
N PRO A 46 -16.77 -5.46 -11.97
CA PRO A 46 -16.25 -6.65 -12.60
C PRO A 46 -16.89 -6.84 -13.98
N ASP A 47 -16.27 -7.68 -14.80
CA ASP A 47 -16.84 -8.11 -16.08
C ASP A 47 -17.16 -9.62 -16.03
N ALA A 48 -17.86 -10.13 -17.04
CA ALA A 48 -18.28 -11.53 -17.08
C ALA A 48 -17.10 -12.53 -17.11
N HIS A 49 -15.92 -12.10 -17.58
CA HIS A 49 -14.71 -12.92 -17.64
C HIS A 49 -13.87 -12.83 -16.37
N SER A 50 -14.20 -11.93 -15.46
CA SER A 50 -13.47 -11.70 -14.22
C SER A 50 -14.45 -11.42 -13.09
N PRO A 51 -15.21 -12.45 -12.66
CA PRO A 51 -16.19 -12.31 -11.60
C PRO A 51 -15.50 -12.03 -10.27
N ALA A 52 -16.11 -11.15 -9.46
CA ALA A 52 -15.64 -10.86 -8.11
C ALA A 52 -16.82 -10.71 -7.14
N ASP A 53 -16.65 -11.17 -5.91
CA ASP A 53 -17.53 -10.82 -4.81
C ASP A 53 -16.98 -9.57 -4.11
N LEU A 54 -17.58 -8.43 -4.49
CA LEU A 54 -17.25 -7.11 -3.96
C LEU A 54 -17.88 -6.84 -2.59
N THR A 55 -18.75 -7.73 -2.09
CA THR A 55 -19.45 -7.54 -0.80
C THR A 55 -18.60 -7.92 0.40
N LYS A 56 -17.46 -8.58 0.16
CA LYS A 56 -16.50 -9.01 1.16
C LYS A 56 -15.13 -8.45 0.83
N SER A 57 -14.26 -8.36 1.83
CA SER A 57 -12.84 -8.08 1.64
C SER A 57 -12.01 -9.12 2.39
N LEU A 58 -10.99 -9.62 1.73
CA LEU A 58 -9.90 -10.35 2.34
C LEU A 58 -8.88 -9.38 2.96
N SER A 59 -7.98 -9.91 3.78
CA SER A 59 -6.94 -9.14 4.46
C SER A 59 -5.64 -9.19 3.66
N PHE A 60 -5.11 -8.04 3.29
CA PHE A 60 -3.73 -7.89 2.83
C PHE A 60 -2.85 -7.51 4.01
N CYS A 61 -1.85 -8.32 4.29
CA CYS A 61 -0.97 -8.12 5.44
C CYS A 61 0.31 -7.40 5.03
N ASP A 62 0.25 -6.09 5.08
CA ASP A 62 1.38 -5.18 4.79
C ASP A 62 2.09 -4.76 6.10
N ARG A 63 3.09 -3.89 5.99
CA ARG A 63 3.93 -3.39 7.07
C ARG A 63 3.16 -2.46 8.00
N ALA A 64 3.65 -2.37 9.23
CA ALA A 64 3.38 -1.23 10.10
C ALA A 64 4.46 -0.16 9.85
N PHE A 65 4.13 1.10 10.12
CA PHE A 65 5.09 2.17 10.03
C PHE A 65 5.02 3.03 11.28
N VAL A 66 6.18 3.53 11.69
CA VAL A 66 6.35 4.45 12.80
C VAL A 66 7.33 5.51 12.32
N GLY A 67 6.96 6.77 12.49
CA GLY A 67 7.75 7.92 12.08
C GLY A 67 7.85 8.98 13.16
N ASN A 68 8.98 9.68 13.16
CA ASN A 68 9.23 10.83 14.01
C ASN A 68 9.36 12.08 13.11
N PRO A 69 8.73 13.22 13.45
CA PRO A 69 8.82 14.45 12.69
C PRO A 69 10.23 15.04 12.55
N THR A 70 11.17 14.68 13.43
CA THR A 70 12.57 15.10 13.30
C THR A 70 13.38 14.19 12.37
N CYS A 71 12.74 13.19 11.77
CA CYS A 71 13.41 12.19 10.97
C CYS A 71 13.96 12.77 9.65
N SER A 72 15.26 12.61 9.42
CA SER A 72 15.94 12.97 8.18
C SER A 72 15.66 12.03 7.00
N SER A 73 15.20 10.79 7.21
CA SER A 73 14.85 9.87 6.10
C SER A 73 13.56 10.27 5.36
N LEU A 74 12.76 11.17 5.94
CA LEU A 74 11.72 11.92 5.22
C LEU A 74 12.30 12.80 4.09
N LYS A 75 13.59 13.18 4.17
CA LYS A 75 14.31 13.94 3.14
C LYS A 75 14.91 13.06 2.02
N GLY A 76 14.72 11.73 2.08
CA GLY A 76 15.29 10.77 1.13
C GLY A 76 14.29 9.85 0.45
N ARG A 77 13.06 9.76 0.98
CA ARG A 77 11.90 9.10 0.32
C ARG A 77 11.02 10.12 -0.37
N GLU A 78 11.63 11.07 -1.08
CA GLU A 78 10.96 12.12 -1.87
C GLU A 78 10.32 11.56 -3.15
N SER A 79 9.70 10.38 -3.08
CA SER A 79 9.12 9.70 -4.22
C SER A 79 7.63 10.00 -4.27
N VAL A 80 7.24 10.86 -5.21
CA VAL A 80 5.85 10.94 -5.66
C VAL A 80 5.57 9.71 -6.49
N VAL A 81 4.58 8.92 -6.10
CA VAL A 81 4.29 7.63 -6.73
C VAL A 81 2.82 7.51 -7.09
N MET A 82 2.54 6.81 -8.19
CA MET A 82 1.24 6.21 -8.41
C MET A 82 1.29 4.80 -7.82
N ALA A 83 0.43 4.52 -6.83
CA ALA A 83 0.38 3.20 -6.21
C ALA A 83 0.12 2.15 -7.28
N GLY A 84 0.61 0.94 -7.13
CA GLY A 84 0.24 -0.14 -8.03
C GLY A 84 0.20 -1.44 -7.28
N GLY A 85 -0.97 -2.08 -7.27
CA GLY A 85 -0.99 -3.52 -7.12
C GLY A 85 -0.15 -4.17 -8.23
N THR A 86 -0.27 -3.73 -9.48
CA THR A 86 0.33 -4.45 -10.61
C THR A 86 1.15 -3.58 -11.58
N GLY A 87 1.89 -2.58 -11.07
CA GLY A 87 3.20 -2.31 -11.65
C GLY A 87 3.42 -0.95 -12.30
N GLY A 88 4.66 -0.48 -12.17
CA GLY A 88 5.22 0.70 -12.82
C GLY A 88 5.14 0.59 -14.34
N SER A 89 6.16 0.02 -14.97
CA SER A 89 6.25 -0.21 -16.42
C SER A 89 5.12 -1.11 -16.96
N GLN A 90 4.56 -1.98 -16.11
CA GLN A 90 3.48 -2.92 -16.46
C GLN A 90 2.21 -2.24 -16.96
N ARG A 91 1.97 -0.96 -16.64
CA ARG A 91 0.83 -0.21 -17.17
C ARG A 91 0.83 -0.09 -18.70
N TRP A 92 2.01 -0.09 -19.30
CA TRP A 92 2.19 -0.10 -20.75
C TRP A 92 2.42 -1.51 -21.30
N LEU A 93 3.11 -2.35 -20.52
CA LEU A 93 3.68 -3.61 -21.01
C LEU A 93 2.81 -4.84 -20.78
N ASN A 94 2.01 -4.87 -19.70
CA ASN A 94 1.14 -5.99 -19.41
C ASN A 94 -0.14 -5.89 -20.27
N PRO A 95 -0.45 -6.89 -21.11
CA PRO A 95 -1.57 -6.80 -22.06
C PRO A 95 -2.94 -6.70 -21.37
N HIS A 96 -3.08 -7.25 -20.16
CA HIS A 96 -4.33 -7.15 -19.38
C HIS A 96 -4.42 -5.82 -18.63
N LEU A 97 -3.31 -5.32 -18.08
CA LEU A 97 -3.32 -4.04 -17.39
C LEU A 97 -3.47 -2.88 -18.39
N HIS A 98 -2.83 -2.97 -19.55
CA HIS A 98 -3.00 -2.02 -20.65
C HIS A 98 -4.48 -1.87 -21.03
N GLN A 99 -5.24 -2.97 -21.10
CA GLN A 99 -6.68 -2.95 -21.37
C GLN A 99 -7.49 -2.15 -20.33
N ALA A 100 -6.99 -2.00 -19.10
CA ALA A 100 -7.63 -1.14 -18.11
C ALA A 100 -7.58 0.34 -18.52
N TYR A 101 -6.67 0.72 -19.42
CA TYR A 101 -6.41 2.09 -19.87
C TYR A 101 -6.66 2.29 -21.38
N ASP A 102 -7.31 1.35 -22.07
CA ASP A 102 -7.55 1.41 -23.53
C ASP A 102 -8.18 2.74 -23.96
N ASP A 103 -9.15 3.25 -23.21
CA ASP A 103 -9.81 4.53 -23.52
C ASP A 103 -8.80 5.69 -23.53
N ILE A 104 -7.81 5.69 -22.62
CA ILE A 104 -6.73 6.68 -22.60
C ILE A 104 -5.84 6.54 -23.83
N PHE A 105 -5.36 5.32 -24.11
CA PHE A 105 -4.45 5.07 -25.23
C PHE A 105 -5.10 5.27 -26.61
N GLN A 106 -6.43 5.20 -26.70
CA GLN A 106 -7.21 5.50 -27.89
C GLN A 106 -7.59 6.99 -28.01
N GLY A 107 -7.10 7.85 -27.11
CA GLY A 107 -7.35 9.29 -27.14
C GLY A 107 -8.72 9.72 -26.62
N ARG A 108 -9.45 8.83 -25.94
CA ARG A 108 -10.76 9.09 -25.30
C ARG A 108 -10.64 9.04 -23.78
N TRP A 109 -9.63 9.71 -23.24
CA TRP A 109 -9.31 9.64 -21.81
C TRP A 109 -10.43 10.20 -20.92
N GLU A 110 -11.30 11.07 -21.46
CA GLU A 110 -12.49 11.61 -20.79
C GLU A 110 -13.53 10.52 -20.47
N ASP A 111 -13.59 9.49 -21.32
CA ASP A 111 -14.52 8.35 -21.20
C ASP A 111 -13.96 7.23 -20.31
N TRP A 112 -12.69 7.33 -19.92
CA TRP A 112 -12.03 6.30 -19.13
C TRP A 112 -12.72 6.11 -17.76
N ASP A 113 -13.13 4.87 -17.49
CA ASP A 113 -13.67 4.45 -16.20
C ASP A 113 -12.56 3.87 -15.31
N PRO A 114 -12.10 4.62 -14.27
CA PRO A 114 -11.06 4.14 -13.37
C PRO A 114 -11.49 2.88 -12.59
N PHE A 115 -12.79 2.68 -12.39
CA PHE A 115 -13.39 1.59 -11.61
C PHE A 115 -13.64 0.30 -12.42
N LYS A 116 -13.13 0.21 -13.65
CA LYS A 116 -13.15 -1.01 -14.47
C LYS A 116 -12.20 -2.05 -13.86
N ALA A 117 -12.76 -3.10 -13.26
CA ALA A 117 -11.98 -4.05 -12.46
C ALA A 117 -11.40 -5.22 -13.28
N GLY A 118 -12.15 -5.71 -14.27
CA GLY A 118 -11.84 -6.99 -14.93
C GLY A 118 -10.43 -7.13 -15.50
N PRO A 119 -9.96 -6.20 -16.36
CA PRO A 119 -8.61 -6.26 -16.89
C PRO A 119 -7.52 -6.20 -15.80
N ARG A 120 -7.76 -5.46 -14.71
CA ARG A 120 -6.85 -5.36 -13.56
C ARG A 120 -6.78 -6.66 -12.77
N MET A 121 -7.90 -7.36 -12.60
CA MET A 121 -7.94 -8.67 -11.95
C MET A 121 -7.19 -9.72 -12.76
N ARG A 122 -7.35 -9.73 -14.09
CA ARG A 122 -6.58 -10.62 -14.98
C ARG A 122 -5.09 -10.32 -14.96
N ALA A 123 -4.71 -9.04 -14.90
CA ALA A 123 -3.31 -8.64 -14.76
C ALA A 123 -2.70 -9.18 -13.45
N ALA A 124 -3.43 -9.07 -12.34
CA ALA A 124 -2.98 -9.60 -11.04
C ALA A 124 -2.89 -11.13 -11.03
N GLU A 125 -3.85 -11.82 -11.66
CA GLU A 125 -3.83 -13.28 -11.79
C GLU A 125 -2.64 -13.77 -12.63
N ASN A 126 -2.37 -13.10 -13.75
CA ASN A 126 -1.24 -13.41 -14.61
C ASN A 126 0.11 -13.20 -13.89
N ALA A 127 0.24 -12.11 -13.12
CA ALA A 127 1.43 -11.85 -12.31
C ALA A 127 1.64 -12.90 -11.20
N ALA A 128 0.56 -13.44 -10.63
CA ALA A 128 0.63 -14.52 -9.64
C ALA A 128 1.07 -15.87 -10.24
N CYS A 129 0.75 -16.14 -11.52
CA CYS A 129 1.15 -17.37 -12.21
C CYS A 129 2.65 -17.43 -12.56
N SER A 130 3.36 -16.29 -12.61
CA SER A 130 4.81 -16.24 -12.87
C SER A 130 5.68 -16.72 -11.70
N TRP A 131 5.07 -17.10 -10.57
CA TRP A 131 5.72 -17.61 -9.35
C TRP A 131 5.50 -19.12 -9.11
N GLY A 132 5.29 -19.90 -10.18
CA GLY A 132 5.16 -21.37 -10.07
C GLY A 132 6.36 -22.03 -9.37
N GLU A 133 6.08 -23.11 -8.63
CA GLU A 133 6.98 -23.89 -7.77
C GLU A 133 8.20 -24.53 -8.48
N ASP A 134 8.24 -24.48 -9.80
CA ASP A 134 9.37 -24.94 -10.61
C ASP A 134 10.06 -23.74 -11.24
N ASP A 135 11.40 -23.73 -11.22
CA ASP A 135 12.34 -22.87 -11.98
C ASP A 135 12.12 -22.91 -13.53
N THR A 136 10.92 -23.28 -13.99
CA THR A 136 10.51 -23.18 -15.38
C THR A 136 10.36 -21.71 -15.79
N PRO A 137 11.03 -21.29 -16.88
CA PRO A 137 10.86 -19.95 -17.43
C PRO A 137 9.38 -19.70 -17.69
N SER A 138 8.89 -18.56 -17.20
CA SER A 138 7.53 -18.11 -17.49
C SER A 138 7.28 -18.09 -19.02
N PRO A 139 6.03 -18.32 -19.47
CA PRO A 139 5.68 -18.29 -20.89
C PRO A 139 6.12 -16.96 -21.53
N PRO A 140 6.54 -16.97 -22.82
CA PRO A 140 7.04 -15.77 -23.48
C PRO A 140 6.00 -14.64 -23.42
N GLY A 141 6.33 -13.52 -22.77
CA GLY A 141 5.43 -12.37 -22.57
C GLY A 141 5.23 -11.95 -21.10
N SER A 142 5.72 -12.72 -20.14
CA SER A 142 5.82 -12.30 -18.73
C SER A 142 6.93 -11.26 -18.57
N ILE A 143 6.56 -9.99 -18.64
CA ILE A 143 7.45 -8.86 -18.35
C ILE A 143 7.41 -8.65 -16.84
N GLY A 144 8.53 -8.84 -16.14
CA GLY A 144 8.62 -8.78 -14.67
C GLY A 144 9.16 -10.05 -14.01
N VAL A 145 10.19 -10.66 -14.60
CA VAL A 145 10.91 -11.80 -13.99
C VAL A 145 11.45 -11.36 -12.62
N GLY A 146 10.96 -11.97 -11.54
CA GLY A 146 11.49 -11.80 -10.18
C GLY A 146 10.78 -10.78 -9.27
N ALA A 147 9.74 -10.08 -9.73
CA ALA A 147 8.96 -9.20 -8.84
C ALA A 147 7.97 -10.02 -7.99
N PRO A 148 7.84 -9.78 -6.66
CA PRO A 148 6.99 -10.59 -5.79
C PRO A 148 5.52 -10.47 -6.19
N PRO A 149 4.71 -11.55 -6.06
CA PRO A 149 3.33 -11.56 -6.52
C PRO A 149 2.50 -10.49 -5.82
N GLN A 150 1.72 -9.75 -6.60
CA GLN A 150 0.87 -8.69 -6.08
C GLN A 150 -0.61 -8.98 -6.38
N PRO A 151 -1.48 -8.93 -5.36
CA PRO A 151 -2.91 -9.11 -5.56
C PRO A 151 -3.54 -7.88 -6.25
N PHE A 152 -4.78 -8.04 -6.71
CA PHE A 152 -5.61 -6.92 -7.13
C PHE A 152 -6.02 -6.09 -5.91
N ARG A 153 -5.44 -4.89 -5.79
CA ARG A 153 -5.66 -3.94 -4.70
C ARG A 153 -6.40 -2.68 -5.20
N PRO A 154 -7.75 -2.69 -5.27
CA PRO A 154 -8.53 -1.56 -5.74
C PRO A 154 -8.30 -0.26 -4.93
N PHE A 155 -8.20 -0.37 -3.61
CA PHE A 155 -7.84 0.74 -2.72
C PHE A 155 -6.66 0.37 -1.82
N HIS A 156 -5.75 1.33 -1.67
CA HIS A 156 -4.71 1.35 -0.66
C HIS A 156 -5.10 2.32 0.44
N GLY A 157 -4.41 2.28 1.56
CA GLY A 157 -4.74 3.13 2.69
C GLY A 157 -4.02 2.72 3.95
N PHE A 158 -4.33 3.42 5.04
CA PHE A 158 -3.79 3.09 6.34
C PHE A 158 -4.77 3.48 7.45
N LEU A 159 -4.65 2.79 8.58
CA LEU A 159 -5.28 3.19 9.83
C LEU A 159 -4.25 3.89 10.70
N SER A 160 -4.59 5.10 11.16
CA SER A 160 -3.76 5.88 12.04
C SER A 160 -3.81 5.38 13.49
N PHE A 161 -2.65 5.18 14.10
CA PHE A 161 -2.49 4.98 15.55
C PHE A 161 -2.06 6.26 16.27
N GLY A 162 -1.59 7.26 15.53
CA GLY A 162 -1.08 8.53 16.07
C GLY A 162 -1.86 9.75 15.59
N ARG A 163 -1.39 10.95 15.96
CA ARG A 163 -1.88 12.20 15.37
C ARG A 163 -1.02 12.57 14.16
N TRP A 164 -1.67 13.00 13.08
CA TRP A 164 -1.03 13.45 11.84
C TRP A 164 -1.48 14.86 11.55
N GLY A 165 -0.57 15.70 11.07
CA GLY A 165 -0.84 17.13 10.88
C GLY A 165 0.10 17.77 9.90
N GLU A 166 0.93 18.68 10.39
CA GLU A 166 1.93 19.39 9.57
C GLU A 166 3.07 18.47 9.14
N VAL A 167 3.52 17.60 10.03
CA VAL A 167 4.57 16.63 9.73
C VAL A 167 3.98 15.23 9.62
N GLY A 168 4.56 14.42 8.71
CA GLY A 168 4.20 13.02 8.52
C GLY A 168 2.94 12.78 7.69
N ASN A 169 2.24 13.81 7.20
CA ASN A 169 0.98 13.66 6.44
C ASN A 169 1.14 12.93 5.08
N VAL A 170 0.05 12.58 4.43
CA VAL A 170 0.05 12.13 3.02
C VAL A 170 -0.48 13.26 2.15
N HIS A 171 0.11 13.42 0.96
CA HIS A 171 -0.39 14.29 -0.09
C HIS A 171 -0.87 13.45 -1.26
N VAL A 172 -1.92 13.91 -1.93
CA VAL A 172 -2.52 13.24 -3.09
C VAL A 172 -2.75 14.24 -4.21
N VAL A 173 -2.82 13.75 -5.44
CA VAL A 173 -3.32 14.52 -6.59
C VAL A 173 -4.80 14.19 -6.78
N PRO A 174 -5.75 15.04 -6.34
CA PRO A 174 -7.17 14.71 -6.28
C PRO A 174 -7.89 14.87 -7.63
N MET A 175 -7.23 14.49 -8.73
CA MET A 175 -7.74 14.61 -10.10
C MET A 175 -7.40 13.37 -10.92
N MET A 176 -7.78 12.20 -10.41
CA MET A 176 -7.40 10.89 -10.90
C MET A 176 -7.48 10.72 -12.43
N ARG A 177 -8.61 11.08 -13.07
CA ARG A 177 -8.76 10.90 -14.53
C ARG A 177 -7.69 11.66 -15.32
N VAL A 178 -7.53 12.96 -15.04
CA VAL A 178 -6.57 13.82 -15.74
C VAL A 178 -5.15 13.40 -15.39
N ALA A 179 -4.88 13.12 -14.12
CA ALA A 179 -3.55 12.76 -13.64
C ALA A 179 -3.08 11.42 -14.24
N THR A 180 -3.93 10.39 -14.24
CA THR A 180 -3.61 9.09 -14.85
C THR A 180 -3.42 9.20 -16.35
N ALA A 181 -4.29 9.94 -17.05
CA ALA A 181 -4.15 10.16 -18.49
C ALA A 181 -2.84 10.90 -18.82
N PHE A 182 -2.53 11.97 -18.09
CA PHE A 182 -1.27 12.70 -18.23
C PHE A 182 -0.07 11.75 -18.05
N THR A 183 -0.03 10.98 -16.96
CA THR A 183 1.07 10.06 -16.68
C THR A 183 1.23 9.00 -17.76
N LEU A 184 0.15 8.37 -18.22
CA LEU A 184 0.23 7.29 -19.22
C LEU A 184 0.58 7.77 -20.62
N LEU A 185 0.18 8.99 -20.99
CA LEU A 185 0.46 9.58 -22.29
C LEU A 185 1.81 10.30 -22.34
N ARG A 186 2.38 10.68 -21.19
CA ARG A 186 3.63 11.45 -21.09
C ARG A 186 4.81 10.84 -21.87
N PRO A 187 5.04 9.51 -21.86
CA PRO A 187 6.12 8.88 -22.62
C PRO A 187 6.05 9.03 -24.14
N PHE A 188 4.88 9.36 -24.69
CA PHE A 188 4.66 9.47 -26.13
C PHE A 188 4.83 10.89 -26.66
N MET A 189 5.13 11.86 -25.78
CA MET A 189 5.41 13.24 -26.18
C MET A 189 6.79 13.33 -26.86
N PRO A 190 7.00 14.25 -27.83
CA PRO A 190 8.22 14.31 -28.62
C PRO A 190 9.51 14.38 -27.79
N ASP A 191 9.49 15.14 -26.71
CA ASP A 191 10.65 15.31 -25.81
C ASP A 191 10.96 14.05 -24.99
N ALA A 192 9.94 13.29 -24.57
CA ALA A 192 10.12 12.00 -23.91
C ALA A 192 10.61 10.93 -24.88
N LEU A 193 10.11 10.91 -26.12
CA LEU A 193 10.57 10.00 -27.16
C LEU A 193 12.04 10.25 -27.54
N GLU A 194 12.45 11.52 -27.63
CA GLU A 194 13.84 11.91 -27.87
C GLU A 194 14.74 11.48 -26.70
N ALA A 195 14.36 11.80 -25.46
CA ALA A 195 15.12 11.39 -24.28
C ALA A 195 15.19 9.87 -24.10
N ASN A 196 14.18 9.12 -24.53
CA ASN A 196 14.24 7.66 -24.54
C ASN A 196 15.36 7.16 -25.48
N ALA A 197 15.49 7.77 -26.66
CA ALA A 197 16.52 7.41 -27.63
C ALA A 197 17.93 7.81 -27.21
N THR A 198 18.10 8.88 -26.41
CA THR A 198 19.41 9.41 -26.03
C THR A 198 19.87 9.01 -24.63
N ASP A 199 18.96 9.05 -23.65
CA ASP A 199 19.29 8.93 -22.22
C ASP A 199 18.90 7.54 -21.66
N GLY A 200 18.17 6.73 -22.44
CA GLY A 200 17.62 5.45 -21.96
C GLY A 200 16.51 5.62 -20.92
N ASP A 201 15.89 6.80 -20.86
CA ASP A 201 14.84 7.17 -19.91
C ASP A 201 13.47 6.60 -20.36
N TRP A 202 13.42 5.27 -20.51
CA TRP A 202 12.26 4.54 -21.02
C TRP A 202 11.02 4.84 -20.18
N LEU A 203 9.91 5.13 -20.86
CA LEU A 203 8.62 5.40 -20.22
C LEU A 203 8.70 6.46 -19.11
N CYS A 204 9.53 7.50 -19.30
CA CYS A 204 9.76 8.56 -18.33
C CYS A 204 10.31 8.07 -16.98
N GLY A 205 11.14 7.03 -17.01
CA GLY A 205 11.81 6.45 -15.85
C GLY A 205 10.97 5.40 -15.12
N ALA A 206 9.97 4.81 -15.78
CA ALA A 206 9.13 3.78 -15.19
C ALA A 206 9.94 2.50 -14.92
N GLY A 207 10.09 2.14 -13.64
CA GLY A 207 10.73 0.88 -13.24
C GLY A 207 9.78 -0.33 -13.27
N ASP A 208 10.34 -1.52 -13.11
CA ASP A 208 9.60 -2.80 -13.06
C ASP A 208 8.99 -3.12 -11.69
N GLY A 209 9.12 -2.20 -10.73
CA GLY A 209 8.54 -2.34 -9.40
C GLY A 209 7.01 -2.24 -9.38
N PRO A 210 6.39 -2.50 -8.21
CA PRO A 210 4.93 -2.43 -8.05
C PRO A 210 4.39 -1.00 -8.23
N GLU A 211 5.19 0.01 -7.91
CA GLU A 211 4.83 1.42 -7.98
C GLU A 211 5.41 2.11 -9.22
N LEU A 212 4.72 3.14 -9.71
CA LEU A 212 5.25 4.03 -10.74
C LEU A 212 5.77 5.30 -10.07
N SER A 213 7.09 5.50 -10.12
CA SER A 213 7.73 6.72 -9.63
C SER A 213 7.53 7.88 -10.61
N LEU A 214 7.22 9.06 -10.09
CA LEU A 214 7.10 10.29 -10.84
C LEU A 214 8.29 11.20 -10.51
N SER A 215 8.94 11.72 -11.54
CA SER A 215 10.04 12.69 -11.41
C SER A 215 9.62 14.12 -11.79
N PRO A 216 10.27 15.16 -11.22
CA PRO A 216 10.04 16.55 -11.61
C PRO A 216 10.24 16.79 -13.12
N LYS A 217 11.27 16.17 -13.71
CA LYS A 217 11.61 16.24 -15.14
C LYS A 217 10.39 15.98 -16.03
N TRP A 218 9.61 14.97 -15.69
CA TRP A 218 8.51 14.50 -16.54
C TRP A 218 7.12 14.90 -16.04
N HIS A 219 6.96 15.13 -14.73
CA HIS A 219 5.66 15.19 -14.07
C HIS A 219 5.46 16.41 -13.14
N GLN A 220 6.26 17.47 -13.29
CA GLN A 220 6.15 18.67 -12.45
C GLN A 220 4.70 19.19 -12.24
N PRO A 221 3.83 19.29 -13.27
CA PRO A 221 2.46 19.77 -13.06
C PRO A 221 1.64 18.92 -12.08
N LEU A 222 1.90 17.61 -12.01
CA LEU A 222 1.24 16.72 -11.04
C LEU A 222 1.77 16.93 -9.63
N MET A 223 3.07 17.21 -9.49
CA MET A 223 3.69 17.52 -8.20
C MET A 223 3.18 18.85 -7.65
N ASP A 224 3.00 19.86 -8.52
CA ASP A 224 2.44 21.15 -8.14
C ASP A 224 0.98 21.01 -7.65
N ALA A 225 0.24 20.04 -8.21
CA ALA A 225 -1.14 19.71 -7.88
C ALA A 225 -1.31 18.86 -6.61
N LEU A 226 -0.23 18.51 -5.90
CA LEU A 226 -0.32 17.77 -4.64
C LEU A 226 -1.03 18.60 -3.56
N VAL A 227 -2.03 17.97 -2.95
CA VAL A 227 -2.81 18.52 -1.84
C VAL A 227 -2.68 17.61 -0.63
N ARG A 228 -2.43 18.22 0.54
CA ARG A 228 -2.32 17.53 1.81
C ARG A 228 -3.67 16.98 2.25
N LEU A 229 -3.69 15.78 2.83
CA LEU A 229 -4.88 15.30 3.52
C LEU A 229 -5.19 16.15 4.77
N PRO A 230 -6.44 16.15 5.25
CA PRO A 230 -6.78 16.75 6.54
C PRO A 230 -5.94 16.15 7.69
N PRO A 231 -5.77 16.87 8.82
CA PRO A 231 -5.18 16.30 10.01
C PRO A 231 -5.91 15.03 10.45
N LEU A 232 -5.17 14.01 10.87
CA LEU A 232 -5.70 12.71 11.30
C LEU A 232 -5.48 12.52 12.80
N SER A 233 -6.41 11.84 13.45
CA SER A 233 -6.35 11.39 14.84
C SER A 233 -6.22 9.86 14.91
N PRO A 234 -5.81 9.29 16.05
CA PRO A 234 -5.84 7.85 16.25
C PRO A 234 -7.25 7.30 15.99
N GLY A 235 -7.33 6.24 15.19
CA GLY A 235 -8.59 5.64 14.75
C GLY A 235 -9.09 6.13 13.39
N ASP A 236 -8.58 7.26 12.87
CA ASP A 236 -8.90 7.69 11.51
C ASP A 236 -8.25 6.76 10.49
N ALA A 237 -8.98 6.42 9.43
CA ALA A 237 -8.48 5.62 8.33
C ALA A 237 -8.63 6.38 7.01
N VAL A 238 -7.60 6.31 6.19
CA VAL A 238 -7.55 6.94 4.86
C VAL A 238 -7.52 5.84 3.81
N PHE A 239 -8.30 5.99 2.75
CA PHE A 239 -8.27 5.09 1.59
C PHE A 239 -8.23 5.89 0.29
N TYR A 240 -7.41 5.43 -0.66
CA TYR A 240 -7.29 6.02 -1.99
C TYR A 240 -7.19 4.94 -3.05
N HIS A 241 -7.75 5.25 -4.23
CA HIS A 241 -7.78 4.35 -5.37
C HIS A 241 -6.35 4.04 -5.84
N THR A 242 -6.12 2.84 -6.38
CA THR A 242 -4.77 2.42 -6.82
C THR A 242 -4.10 3.39 -7.80
N ASP A 243 -4.84 4.08 -8.66
CA ASP A 243 -4.25 5.05 -9.59
C ASP A 243 -4.12 6.49 -9.04
N ILE A 244 -4.40 6.70 -7.75
CA ILE A 244 -4.11 7.99 -7.12
C ILE A 244 -2.61 8.16 -6.95
N ILE A 245 -2.11 9.27 -7.50
CA ILE A 245 -0.75 9.74 -7.24
C ILE A 245 -0.69 10.33 -5.84
N HIS A 246 0.29 9.90 -5.06
CA HIS A 246 0.45 10.30 -3.68
C HIS A 246 1.94 10.34 -3.28
N CYS A 247 2.21 11.00 -2.15
CA CYS A 247 3.51 10.98 -1.48
C CYS A 247 3.34 11.20 0.02
N GLU A 248 4.32 10.79 0.80
CA GLU A 248 4.38 11.11 2.23
C GLU A 248 5.00 12.51 2.41
N ALA A 249 4.57 13.28 3.41
CA ALA A 249 4.82 14.72 3.57
C ALA A 249 6.30 15.10 3.75
N GLY A 250 7.19 14.13 3.97
CA GLY A 250 8.62 14.35 3.78
C GLY A 250 8.98 14.88 2.39
N ALA A 251 8.16 14.57 1.39
CA ALA A 251 8.39 14.86 -0.02
C ALA A 251 8.06 16.31 -0.46
N ILE A 252 7.44 17.15 0.39
CA ILE A 252 7.05 18.51 0.00
C ILE A 252 7.66 19.53 0.97
N ASN A 253 8.89 19.94 0.69
CA ASN A 253 9.51 21.08 1.36
C ASN A 253 8.99 22.39 0.74
N ARG A 254 7.76 22.81 1.09
CA ARG A 254 7.19 24.08 0.61
C ARG A 254 7.58 25.31 1.45
N ASP A 255 8.34 25.14 2.54
CA ASP A 255 8.70 26.21 3.48
C ASP A 255 10.21 26.46 3.63
N ALA A 256 10.93 26.54 2.50
CA ALA A 256 12.24 27.20 2.50
C ALA A 256 12.15 28.75 2.56
N THR A 257 10.94 29.32 2.71
CA THR A 257 10.71 30.78 2.72
C THR A 257 10.00 31.32 3.96
N SER A 258 9.62 30.50 4.95
CA SER A 258 9.16 31.05 6.23
C SER A 258 10.36 31.50 7.06
N THR A 259 10.59 32.81 7.09
CA THR A 259 11.47 33.47 8.07
C THR A 259 11.06 33.02 9.48
N PRO A 260 12.01 32.71 10.38
CA PRO A 260 11.65 32.34 11.74
C PRO A 260 11.03 33.56 12.41
N SER A 261 9.73 33.47 12.73
CA SER A 261 9.07 34.43 13.59
C SER A 261 9.77 34.38 14.95
N SER A 262 10.33 35.52 15.36
CA SER A 262 10.96 35.69 16.66
C SER A 262 9.96 35.40 17.78
N GLU A 263 10.09 34.25 18.44
CA GLU A 263 9.40 34.02 19.70
C GLU A 263 10.00 34.94 20.77
N SER A 264 9.14 35.81 21.31
CA SER A 264 9.44 36.67 22.44
C SER A 264 9.68 35.83 23.70
N SER A 265 10.85 35.97 24.30
CA SER A 265 11.19 35.39 25.60
C SER A 265 10.36 36.05 26.71
N ASP A 266 9.29 35.38 27.16
CA ASP A 266 8.57 35.77 28.38
C ASP A 266 8.64 34.63 29.42
N PRO A 267 9.55 34.70 30.41
CA PRO A 267 9.85 33.60 31.33
C PRO A 267 8.80 33.36 32.43
N ALA A 268 7.67 34.08 32.42
CA ALA A 268 6.69 34.03 33.52
C ALA A 268 5.67 32.87 33.44
N ARG A 269 5.61 32.10 32.35
CA ARG A 269 4.60 31.05 32.17
C ARG A 269 5.06 29.63 32.54
N ALA A 270 6.32 29.46 32.96
CA ALA A 270 6.92 28.17 33.31
C ALA A 270 6.62 27.68 34.76
N ALA A 271 5.84 28.42 35.55
CA ALA A 271 5.62 28.12 36.97
C ALA A 271 4.13 27.88 37.30
N SER A 272 3.56 26.77 36.81
CA SER A 272 2.42 26.14 37.49
C SER A 272 2.46 24.63 37.26
N GLY A 273 3.25 23.95 38.09
CA GLY A 273 3.38 22.50 38.09
C GLY A 273 2.15 21.83 38.70
N GLY A 274 1.34 21.19 37.86
CA GLY A 274 0.40 20.15 38.28
C GLY A 274 1.13 18.83 38.40
N ARG A 275 1.09 18.21 39.58
CA ARG A 275 1.51 16.82 39.81
C ARG A 275 0.55 15.88 39.08
N GLY A 276 1.06 15.05 38.17
CA GLY A 276 0.32 13.98 37.51
C GLY A 276 1.26 12.88 37.07
N ASP A 277 1.25 11.78 37.84
CA ASP A 277 1.52 10.38 37.48
C ASP A 277 2.51 10.11 36.33
N ASP A 278 3.78 9.91 36.72
CA ASP A 278 4.85 9.34 35.89
C ASP A 278 4.64 7.82 35.72
N ASP A 279 3.79 7.44 34.78
CA ASP A 279 3.88 6.13 34.13
C ASP A 279 4.81 6.26 32.92
N GLY A 280 5.98 5.64 32.98
CA GLY A 280 7.09 5.73 32.00
C GLY A 280 6.82 5.28 30.55
N ILE A 281 5.55 5.27 30.14
CA ILE A 281 5.08 5.09 28.76
C ILE A 281 4.70 6.46 28.12
N GLY A 282 4.58 7.53 28.91
CA GLY A 282 4.10 8.85 28.48
C GLY A 282 5.08 9.73 27.68
N GLN A 283 6.34 9.32 27.49
CA GLN A 283 7.35 10.07 26.72
C GLN A 283 7.65 9.48 25.34
N LEU A 284 6.75 8.69 24.76
CA LEU A 284 6.66 8.60 23.30
C LEU A 284 6.23 9.99 22.82
N HIS A 285 7.22 10.82 22.46
CA HIS A 285 7.06 12.21 22.01
C HIS A 285 5.74 12.40 21.26
N SER A 286 4.94 13.36 21.71
CA SER A 286 3.62 13.77 21.20
C SER A 286 3.59 14.20 19.73
N SER A 287 4.65 13.89 19.00
CA SER A 287 4.97 14.29 17.65
C SER A 287 5.12 13.06 16.74
N ASN A 288 5.28 11.84 17.26
CA ASN A 288 5.40 10.63 16.44
C ASN A 288 4.08 10.26 15.76
N PHE A 289 4.17 9.86 14.49
CA PHE A 289 3.05 9.30 13.73
C PHE A 289 3.27 7.80 13.52
N ALA A 290 2.19 7.03 13.57
CA ALA A 290 2.25 5.58 13.40
C ALA A 290 0.95 5.09 12.80
N GLY A 291 1.01 3.93 12.16
CA GLY A 291 -0.16 3.29 11.60
C GLY A 291 0.13 1.93 11.00
N VAL A 292 -0.93 1.33 10.49
CA VAL A 292 -0.89 0.06 9.76
C VAL A 292 -1.41 0.26 8.35
N GLN A 293 -0.67 -0.23 7.38
CA GLN A 293 -1.10 -0.25 5.99
C GLN A 293 -2.28 -1.21 5.81
N LEU A 294 -3.28 -0.76 5.06
CA LEU A 294 -4.52 -1.45 4.74
C LEU A 294 -4.73 -1.44 3.22
N SER A 295 -5.31 -2.52 2.69
CA SER A 295 -5.75 -2.56 1.30
C SER A 295 -7.05 -3.33 1.19
N SER A 296 -7.91 -2.91 0.26
CA SER A 296 -9.16 -3.60 0.00
C SER A 296 -8.91 -4.74 -1.00
N LEU A 297 -9.24 -5.98 -0.64
CA LEU A 297 -9.07 -7.16 -1.49
C LEU A 297 -10.44 -7.83 -1.69
N PRO A 298 -11.19 -7.50 -2.76
CA PRO A 298 -12.41 -8.25 -3.06
C PRO A 298 -12.08 -9.72 -3.34
N ILE A 299 -13.06 -10.61 -3.15
CA ILE A 299 -12.85 -12.03 -3.46
C ILE A 299 -12.92 -12.20 -4.98
N CYS A 300 -11.78 -12.52 -5.57
CA CYS A 300 -11.60 -12.91 -6.97
C CYS A 300 -10.48 -13.96 -7.05
N GLY A 301 -10.21 -14.53 -8.23
CA GLY A 301 -9.17 -15.54 -8.44
C GLY A 301 -7.81 -15.12 -7.90
N ALA A 302 -7.27 -13.99 -8.41
CA ALA A 302 -5.98 -13.44 -7.99
C ALA A 302 -5.86 -13.26 -6.47
N ASN A 303 -6.87 -12.65 -5.84
CA ASN A 303 -6.83 -12.33 -4.42
C ASN A 303 -7.00 -13.56 -3.53
N SER A 304 -7.82 -14.53 -3.95
CA SER A 304 -8.02 -15.76 -3.18
C SER A 304 -6.78 -16.64 -3.20
N SER A 305 -6.12 -16.74 -4.37
CA SER A 305 -4.82 -17.41 -4.51
C SER A 305 -3.73 -16.74 -3.67
N TYR A 306 -3.65 -15.40 -3.72
CA TYR A 306 -2.69 -14.65 -2.90
C TYR A 306 -2.90 -14.89 -1.40
N VAL A 307 -4.15 -14.81 -0.92
CA VAL A 307 -4.46 -14.96 0.50
C VAL A 307 -4.24 -16.39 0.99
N LYS A 308 -4.41 -17.40 0.12
CA LYS A 308 -3.98 -18.77 0.40
C LYS A 308 -2.47 -18.83 0.70
N ALA A 309 -1.61 -18.27 -0.15
CA ALA A 309 -0.17 -18.25 0.11
C ALA A 309 0.16 -17.41 1.37
N GLN A 310 -0.53 -16.28 1.58
CA GLN A 310 -0.35 -15.45 2.76
C GLN A 310 -0.69 -16.19 4.06
N ARG A 311 -1.73 -17.03 4.08
CA ARG A 311 -2.10 -17.79 5.29
C ARG A 311 -1.03 -18.83 5.64
N GLU A 312 -0.40 -19.43 4.63
CA GLU A 312 0.70 -20.39 4.80
C GLU A 312 1.94 -19.68 5.38
N ALA A 313 2.28 -18.49 4.86
CA ALA A 313 3.32 -17.64 5.44
C ALA A 313 3.01 -17.23 6.89
N PHE A 314 1.78 -16.83 7.19
CA PHE A 314 1.36 -16.50 8.56
C PHE A 314 1.52 -17.67 9.53
N ALA A 315 1.17 -18.89 9.11
CA ALA A 315 1.33 -20.09 9.93
C ALA A 315 2.82 -20.41 10.19
N ALA A 316 3.66 -20.27 9.17
CA ALA A 316 5.11 -20.43 9.27
C ALA A 316 5.79 -19.30 10.07
N GLY A 317 5.14 -18.13 10.19
CA GLY A 317 5.79 -16.92 10.70
C GLY A 317 6.73 -16.25 9.69
N GLY A 318 6.64 -16.63 8.42
CA GLY A 318 7.42 -16.05 7.32
C GLY A 318 6.81 -14.75 6.80
N ARG A 319 7.47 -14.12 5.83
CA ARG A 319 6.98 -12.87 5.22
C ARG A 319 5.77 -13.12 4.31
N PRO A 320 4.81 -12.18 4.21
CA PRO A 320 3.75 -12.29 3.21
C PRO A 320 4.35 -12.36 1.79
N PRO A 321 3.69 -13.05 0.83
CA PRO A 321 4.23 -13.27 -0.51
C PRO A 321 4.63 -12.00 -1.28
N ALA A 322 3.98 -10.86 -0.98
CA ALA A 322 4.29 -9.58 -1.63
C ALA A 322 5.63 -8.96 -1.19
N PHE A 323 6.28 -9.51 -0.15
CA PHE A 323 7.48 -8.96 0.50
C PHE A 323 8.64 -9.97 0.56
N THR A 324 8.63 -10.98 -0.31
CA THR A 324 9.63 -12.06 -0.36
C THR A 324 10.88 -11.71 -1.17
N ALA A 325 10.91 -10.58 -1.88
CA ALA A 325 12.13 -10.11 -2.51
C ALA A 325 13.17 -9.73 -1.44
N ALA A 326 14.43 -10.12 -1.67
CA ALA A 326 15.54 -9.81 -0.76
C ALA A 326 15.53 -8.32 -0.39
N GLY A 327 15.61 -8.03 0.91
CA GLY A 327 15.80 -6.68 1.40
C GLY A 327 17.09 -6.05 0.85
N PRO A 328 17.38 -4.78 1.17
CA PRO A 328 18.65 -4.16 0.82
C PRO A 328 19.83 -5.07 1.25
N PRO A 329 20.93 -5.14 0.48
CA PRO A 329 22.08 -5.96 0.84
C PRO A 329 22.57 -5.63 2.26
N GLY A 330 22.55 -6.63 3.16
CA GLY A 330 23.07 -6.50 4.52
C GLY A 330 22.02 -6.53 5.64
N GLU A 331 20.72 -6.50 5.34
CA GLU A 331 19.68 -6.75 6.33
C GLU A 331 19.42 -8.27 6.45
N ALA A 332 19.69 -8.84 7.62
CA ALA A 332 19.36 -10.24 7.89
C ALA A 332 17.84 -10.43 7.80
N GLU A 333 17.40 -11.47 7.10
CA GLU A 333 15.98 -11.86 7.04
C GLU A 333 15.50 -12.22 8.44
N VAL A 334 14.75 -11.33 9.07
CA VAL A 334 14.12 -11.62 10.36
C VAL A 334 12.75 -12.24 10.08
N GLU A 335 12.65 -13.56 10.26
CA GLU A 335 11.36 -14.23 10.31
C GLU A 335 10.66 -13.92 11.65
N GLU A 336 9.41 -13.47 11.59
CA GLU A 336 8.57 -13.27 12.78
C GLU A 336 8.23 -14.59 13.48
N GLY A 337 8.58 -15.73 12.88
CA GLY A 337 8.70 -17.07 13.47
C GLY A 337 8.92 -17.09 14.98
N ALA A 338 9.96 -16.39 15.42
CA ALA A 338 10.47 -16.42 16.79
C ALA A 338 9.99 -15.26 17.68
N PHE A 339 9.15 -14.36 17.18
CA PHE A 339 8.78 -13.14 17.91
C PHE A 339 7.78 -13.42 19.03
N LEU A 340 8.11 -12.98 20.24
CA LEU A 340 7.15 -12.93 21.35
C LEU A 340 6.03 -11.94 21.01
N GLY A 341 4.78 -12.35 21.18
CA GLY A 341 3.62 -11.49 20.91
C GLY A 341 3.16 -11.46 19.45
N ARG A 342 3.71 -12.31 18.57
CA ARG A 342 3.13 -12.55 17.24
C ARG A 342 1.67 -13.00 17.38
N ALA A 343 0.80 -12.48 16.52
CA ALA A 343 -0.58 -12.94 16.43
C ALA A 343 -0.63 -14.43 16.03
N SER A 344 -1.51 -15.18 16.69
CA SER A 344 -1.82 -16.57 16.33
C SER A 344 -3.22 -16.68 15.74
N ARG A 345 -3.49 -17.77 15.02
CA ARG A 345 -4.82 -18.06 14.47
C ARG A 345 -5.93 -18.03 15.52
N ASP A 346 -5.64 -18.51 16.72
CA ASP A 346 -6.63 -18.60 17.81
C ASP A 346 -7.01 -17.24 18.39
N GLN A 347 -6.13 -16.25 18.22
CA GLN A 347 -6.40 -14.86 18.62
C GLN A 347 -7.25 -14.10 17.61
N LEU A 348 -7.32 -14.57 16.37
CA LEU A 348 -8.17 -13.96 15.35
C LEU A 348 -9.65 -14.22 15.67
N THR A 349 -10.48 -13.21 15.42
CA THR A 349 -11.94 -13.36 15.37
C THR A 349 -12.35 -14.30 14.24
N ARG A 350 -13.62 -14.77 14.28
CA ARG A 350 -14.21 -15.52 13.16
C ARG A 350 -14.17 -14.72 11.85
N GLY A 351 -14.37 -13.41 11.93
CA GLY A 351 -14.26 -12.50 10.79
C GLY A 351 -12.82 -12.47 10.26
N GLY A 352 -11.86 -12.21 11.13
CA GLY A 352 -10.43 -12.14 10.82
C GLY A 352 -9.92 -13.42 10.15
N ARG A 353 -10.25 -14.58 10.71
CA ARG A 353 -9.92 -15.89 10.10
C ARG A 353 -10.42 -16.01 8.66
N ARG A 354 -11.67 -15.64 8.39
CA ARG A 354 -12.24 -15.68 7.03
C ARG A 354 -11.50 -14.74 6.07
N ALA A 355 -11.21 -13.51 6.52
CA ALA A 355 -10.48 -12.54 5.69
C ALA A 355 -9.02 -12.96 5.43
N MET A 356 -8.42 -13.73 6.33
CA MET A 356 -7.12 -14.38 6.16
C MET A 356 -7.18 -15.70 5.37
N GLY A 357 -8.33 -16.03 4.75
CA GLY A 357 -8.50 -17.27 3.98
C GLY A 357 -8.45 -18.55 4.83
N MET A 358 -8.78 -18.46 6.12
CA MET A 358 -8.84 -19.57 7.08
C MET A 358 -10.30 -19.97 7.38
N GLY A 359 -11.17 -19.88 6.37
CA GLY A 359 -12.57 -20.28 6.52
C GLY A 359 -13.48 -19.63 5.49
N ARG A 360 -14.54 -20.36 5.14
CA ARG A 360 -15.54 -19.92 4.15
C ARG A 360 -16.36 -18.72 4.62
N PHE A 361 -16.66 -17.83 3.68
CA PHE A 361 -17.76 -16.88 3.80
C PHE A 361 -19.09 -17.59 3.60
N MET A 362 -20.14 -17.10 4.29
CA MET A 362 -21.50 -17.56 3.99
C MET A 362 -21.89 -16.99 2.63
N LYS A 363 -22.32 -17.86 1.70
CA LYS A 363 -22.80 -17.43 0.40
C LYS A 363 -24.21 -16.87 0.56
N GLU A 364 -24.42 -15.65 0.10
CA GLU A 364 -25.76 -15.04 0.05
C GLU A 364 -26.50 -15.49 -1.23
N HIS A 365 -25.77 -15.74 -2.33
CA HIS A 365 -26.28 -16.24 -3.60
C HIS A 365 -25.30 -17.22 -4.27
N TYR A 366 -25.82 -18.20 -5.02
CA TYR A 366 -25.00 -19.14 -5.79
C TYR A 366 -24.48 -18.51 -7.08
N ASN A 367 -23.17 -18.60 -7.32
CA ASN A 367 -22.54 -18.23 -8.59
C ASN A 367 -21.36 -19.17 -8.85
N ALA A 368 -21.52 -20.07 -9.83
CA ALA A 368 -20.54 -21.13 -10.13
C ALA A 368 -19.13 -20.59 -10.40
N ALA A 369 -18.99 -19.41 -11.02
CA ALA A 369 -17.69 -18.83 -11.31
C ALA A 369 -17.01 -18.21 -10.07
N LEU A 370 -17.80 -17.76 -9.07
CA LEU A 370 -17.27 -17.29 -7.79
C LEU A 370 -16.97 -18.43 -6.81
N ASP A 371 -17.61 -19.58 -7.00
CA ASP A 371 -17.48 -20.72 -6.10
C ASP A 371 -16.03 -21.23 -6.04
N GLU A 372 -15.32 -21.24 -7.15
CA GLU A 372 -13.91 -21.62 -7.21
C GLU A 372 -13.03 -20.70 -6.34
N HIS A 373 -13.26 -19.39 -6.42
CA HIS A 373 -12.52 -18.40 -5.62
C HIS A 373 -12.79 -18.57 -4.12
N HIS A 374 -14.05 -18.82 -3.74
CA HIS A 374 -14.41 -19.12 -2.35
C HIS A 374 -13.85 -20.46 -1.86
N ASN A 375 -13.70 -21.46 -2.74
CA ASN A 375 -13.15 -22.76 -2.39
C ASN A 375 -11.65 -22.67 -2.04
N LEU A 376 -10.89 -21.75 -2.64
CA LEU A 376 -9.49 -21.49 -2.27
C LEU A 376 -9.33 -21.00 -0.82
N LEU A 377 -10.36 -20.34 -0.28
CA LEU A 377 -10.40 -19.83 1.10
C LEU A 377 -10.80 -20.89 2.11
N ASP A 378 -11.16 -22.09 1.64
CA ASP A 378 -11.42 -23.21 2.51
C ASP A 378 -10.12 -23.78 3.06
N ILE A 379 -10.19 -24.30 4.29
CA ILE A 379 -9.07 -24.95 4.95
C ILE A 379 -9.36 -26.45 5.08
N PRO A 380 -8.37 -27.33 4.85
CA PRO A 380 -8.50 -28.73 5.21
C PRO A 380 -8.79 -28.89 6.70
N TYR A 381 -9.42 -30.00 7.08
CA TYR A 381 -9.73 -30.32 8.49
C TYR A 381 -8.50 -30.36 9.40
N SER A 382 -7.30 -30.50 8.84
CA SER A 382 -6.01 -30.58 9.53
C SER A 382 -5.37 -29.22 9.84
N TRP A 383 -5.99 -28.12 9.41
CA TRP A 383 -5.56 -26.75 9.70
C TRP A 383 -6.32 -26.23 10.91
#